data_AF-A0A9E5EXY0-F1
#
_entry.id   AF-A0A9E5EXY0-F1
#
_cell.length_a   1.000
_cell.length_b   1.000
_cell.length_c   1.000
_cell.angle_alpha   90.00
_cell.angle_beta   90.00
_cell.angle_gamma   90.00
#
_symmetry.space_group_name_H-M   'P 1'
#
loop_
_entity.id
_entity.type
_entity.pdbx_description
1 polymer ?
#
loop_
_entity_poly.entity_id
_entity_poly.type
_entity_poly.pdbx_seq_one_letter_code
_entity_poly.pdbx_strand_id
1 'polypeptide(L)' 'MTKEITINGKQVVVAGVAKGAAMIGPNMATMLAFVFTDAEASDGELASLISDASDKSFNCVSVEGH' A
#
# COMPACT_ATOMS: atom_id res chain seq x y z
N MET A 1 0.98 -1.82 10.78
CA MET A 1 -0.42 -2.28 11.00
C MET A 1 -0.57 -3.63 10.32
N THR A 2 -1.35 -4.55 10.89
CA THR A 2 -1.66 -5.85 10.28
C THR A 2 -3.16 -6.02 10.09
N LYS A 3 -3.55 -6.79 9.08
CA LYS A 3 -4.92 -7.19 8.78
C LYS A 3 -4.94 -8.66 8.36
N GLU A 4 -6.00 -9.35 8.75
CA GLU A 4 -6.25 -10.75 8.38
C GLU A 4 -7.49 -10.80 7.48
N ILE A 5 -7.42 -11.63 6.45
CA ILE A 5 -8.53 -11.89 5.52
C ILE A 5 -8.58 -13.36 5.16
N THR A 6 -9.78 -13.91 5.00
CA THR A 6 -9.97 -15.28 4.52
C THR A 6 -10.17 -15.27 3.01
N ILE A 7 -9.28 -15.94 2.28
CA ILE A 7 -9.35 -16.10 0.82
C ILE A 7 -9.38 -17.60 0.54
N ASN A 8 -10.42 -18.08 -0.17
CA ASN A 8 -10.59 -19.49 -0.51
C ASN A 8 -10.49 -20.44 0.72
N GLY A 9 -11.00 -20.00 1.87
CA GLY A 9 -10.96 -20.76 3.12
C GLY A 9 -9.59 -20.78 3.82
N LYS A 10 -8.56 -20.12 3.29
CA LYS A 10 -7.27 -19.91 3.95
C LYS A 10 -7.21 -18.52 4.57
N GLN A 11 -6.68 -18.42 5.78
CA GLN A 11 -6.36 -17.13 6.38
C GLN A 11 -5.08 -16.59 5.76
N VAL A 12 -5.11 -15.33 5.38
CA VAL A 12 -4.01 -14.57 4.79
C VAL A 12 -3.80 -13.33 5.64
N VAL A 13 -2.54 -12.99 5.89
CA VAL A 13 -2.13 -11.80 6.63
C VAL A 13 -1.54 -10.79 5.65
N VAL A 14 -1.93 -9.53 5.84
CA VAL A 14 -1.31 -8.37 5.18
C VAL A 14 -0.79 -7.43 6.26
N ALA A 15 0.51 -7.13 6.22
CA ALA A 15 1.17 -6.18 7.10
C ALA A 15 1.64 -4.97 6.32
N GLY A 16 1.36 -3.77 6.81
CA GLY A 16 1.76 -2.51 6.18
C GLY A 16 2.52 -1.60 7.13
N VAL A 17 3.56 -0.94 6.62
CA VAL A 17 4.30 0.14 7.29
C VAL A 17 4.43 1.30 6.31
N ALA A 18 4.07 2.50 6.74
CA ALA A 18 4.26 3.71 5.94
C ALA A 18 4.93 4.81 6.78
N LYS A 19 5.80 5.59 6.15
CA LYS A 19 6.48 6.75 6.73
C LYS A 19 6.45 7.90 5.73
N GLY A 20 5.72 8.95 6.08
CA GLY A 20 5.76 10.26 5.43
C GLY A 20 5.62 11.32 6.52
N ALA A 21 6.45 12.36 6.50
CA ALA A 21 6.51 13.36 7.58
C ALA A 21 6.26 14.81 7.11
N ALA A 22 6.37 15.10 5.81
CA ALA A 22 6.09 16.38 5.16
C ALA A 22 6.12 16.20 3.62
N MET A 23 5.69 17.23 2.87
CA MET A 23 5.69 17.25 1.39
C MET A 23 5.02 16.01 0.80
N ILE A 24 3.71 15.85 0.98
CA ILE A 24 2.95 14.79 0.29
C ILE A 24 2.08 15.48 -0.75
N GLY A 25 2.45 15.37 -2.02
CA GLY A 25 1.65 15.80 -3.16
C GLY A 25 1.64 14.73 -4.26
N PRO A 26 0.64 14.76 -5.17
CA PRO A 26 0.58 13.83 -6.29
C PRO A 26 1.87 13.95 -7.11
N ASN A 27 2.59 12.83 -7.25
CA ASN A 27 3.89 12.69 -7.93
C ASN A 27 5.15 13.30 -7.27
N MET A 28 5.09 13.87 -6.07
CA MET A 28 6.31 14.16 -5.28
C MET A 28 6.00 14.10 -3.79
N ALA A 29 6.28 12.95 -3.19
CA ALA A 29 6.26 12.79 -1.74
C ALA A 29 7.39 11.89 -1.28
N THR A 30 8.12 12.30 -0.24
CA THR A 30 9.06 11.41 0.48
C THR A 30 8.25 10.48 1.39
N MET A 31 7.36 9.68 0.79
CA MET A 31 6.55 8.69 1.48
C MET A 31 7.05 7.30 1.12
N LEU A 32 7.56 6.57 2.12
CA LEU A 32 7.96 5.18 1.97
C LEU A 32 6.85 4.31 2.55
N ALA A 33 6.29 3.44 1.71
CA ALA A 33 5.29 2.46 2.12
C ALA A 33 5.74 1.05 1.73
N PHE A 34 5.63 0.12 2.66
CA PHE A 34 5.96 -1.29 2.48
C PHE A 34 4.77 -2.14 2.90
N VAL A 35 4.45 -3.13 2.06
CA VAL A 35 3.38 -4.09 2.31
C VAL A 35 3.99 -5.50 2.24
N PHE A 36 3.65 -6.33 3.21
CA PHE A 36 4.07 -7.72 3.32
C PHE A 36 2.83 -8.59 3.38
N THR A 37 2.87 -9.77 2.75
CA THR A 37 1.79 -10.74 2.82
C THR A 37 2.33 -12.15 2.71
N ASP A 38 1.61 -13.11 3.29
CA ASP A 38 1.82 -14.53 3.12
C ASP A 38 0.93 -15.14 2.01
N ALA A 39 0.21 -14.28 1.27
CA ALA A 39 -0.52 -14.70 0.08
C ALA A 39 0.44 -15.20 -1.02
N GLU A 40 0.08 -16.32 -1.64
CA GLU A 40 0.76 -16.80 -2.84
C GLU A 40 0.29 -15.97 -4.05
N ALA A 41 1.20 -15.23 -4.66
CA ALA A 41 0.95 -14.40 -5.84
C ALA A 41 2.24 -14.27 -6.67
N SER A 42 2.08 -14.08 -7.98
CA SER A 42 3.20 -13.78 -8.87
C SER A 42 3.66 -12.33 -8.74
N ASP A 43 4.90 -12.06 -9.15
CA ASP A 43 5.48 -10.71 -9.16
C ASP A 43 4.61 -9.71 -9.95
N GLY A 44 4.03 -10.15 -11.06
CA GLY A 44 3.16 -9.32 -11.91
C GLY A 44 1.84 -8.96 -11.21
N GLU A 45 1.23 -9.90 -10.51
CA GLU A 45 0.02 -9.65 -9.71
C GLU A 45 0.32 -8.68 -8.56
N LEU A 46 1.41 -8.89 -7.83
CA LEU A 46 1.83 -8.02 -6.73
C LEU A 46 2.13 -6.60 -7.22
N ALA A 47 2.81 -6.45 -8.37
CA ALA A 47 3.11 -5.16 -8.99
C ALA A 47 1.82 -4.42 -9.40
N SER A 48 0.87 -5.12 -10.00
CA SER A 48 -0.43 -4.53 -10.36
C SER A 48 -1.22 -4.13 -9.12
N LEU A 49 -1.28 -4.99 -8.11
CA LEU A 49 -2.01 -4.74 -6.87
C LEU A 49 -1.46 -3.53 -6.12
N ILE A 50 -0.13 -3.41 -6.00
CA ILE A 50 0.48 -2.30 -5.27
C ILE A 50 0.31 -0.97 -6.00
N SER A 51 0.37 -0.96 -7.35
CA SER A 51 0.08 0.24 -8.15
C SER A 51 -1.36 0.69 -7.97
N ASP A 52 -2.32 -0.21 -8.17
CA ASP A 52 -3.75 0.07 -8.01
C ASP A 52 -4.09 0.57 -6.60
N ALA A 53 -3.52 -0.06 -5.57
CA ALA A 53 -3.74 0.33 -4.19
C ALA A 53 -3.15 1.72 -3.91
N SER A 54 -1.97 2.02 -4.45
CA SER A 54 -1.31 3.32 -4.25
C SER A 54 -2.10 4.44 -4.93
N ASP A 55 -2.59 4.21 -6.14
CA ASP A 55 -3.42 5.17 -6.90
C ASP A 55 -4.73 5.51 -6.20
N LYS A 56 -5.33 4.54 -5.50
CA LYS A 56 -6.59 4.70 -4.77
C LYS A 56 -6.41 5.18 -3.33
N SER A 57 -5.18 5.36 -2.85
CA SER A 57 -4.91 5.72 -1.46
C SER A 57 -3.82 6.78 -1.34
N PHE A 58 -2.56 6.37 -1.32
CA PHE A 58 -1.41 7.24 -1.08
C PHE A 58 -1.31 8.38 -2.09
N ASN A 59 -1.59 8.12 -3.37
CA ASN A 59 -1.59 9.14 -4.43
C ASN A 59 -2.80 10.08 -4.37
N CYS A 60 -3.80 9.79 -3.53
CA CYS A 60 -4.91 10.69 -3.24
C CYS A 60 -4.65 11.59 -2.02
N VAL A 61 -3.54 11.41 -1.31
CA VAL A 61 -3.19 12.24 -0.15
C VAL A 61 -2.46 13.49 -0.64
N SER A 62 -2.96 14.66 -0.23
CA SER A 62 -2.24 15.94 -0.33
C SER A 62 -2.10 16.53 1.08
N VAL A 63 -0.88 16.86 1.48
CA VAL A 63 -0.55 17.46 2.80
C VAL A 63 -0.15 18.93 2.66
N GLU A 64 -0.13 19.48 1.44
CA GLU A 64 0.14 20.90 1.23
C GLU A 64 -1.16 21.71 1.31
N GLY A 65 -1.19 22.67 2.24
CA GLY A 65 -2.25 23.67 2.37
C GLY A 65 -1.92 24.94 1.58
N HIS A 66 -2.09 24.89 0.25
CA HIS A 66 -2.19 26.09 -0.59
C HIS A 66 -3.47 26.03 -1.41
#